data_AF-A0A518GWI5-F1
#
_entry.id   AF-A0A518GWI5-F1
#
_cell.length_a   1.000
_cell.length_b   1.000
_cell.length_c   1.000
_cell.angle_alpha   90.00
_cell.angle_beta   90.00
_cell.angle_gamma   90.00
#
_symmetry.space_group_name_H-M   'P 1'
#
loop_
_entity.id
_entity.type
_entity.pdbx_description
1 polymer ?
#
loop_
_entity_poly.entity_id
_entity_poly.type
_entity_poly.pdbx_seq_one_letter_code
_entity_poly.pdbx_strand_id
1 'polypeptide(L)'
;MGNFRQHVGFAGFLGVFYAWGAAVVMGLHWVYGSVAALLVTVAGLLPDLDSDSSVQLRGFSGLLGVLAAVAVWQDLDDSSIIVPFELHLWAAIVSYVLVRHFLRRSLAYLTVHRGMNHSIPTAGIWGAIAYLGYPSDSHLIRLLMAVAVILGFLSHLALDEWCSVDLAGRRVNRAFGTALKFGSKSVGATMVTYLLLALLCWWVTAVWPADPLSGRLPTPVIRWPDGVEDPADLGR
;
A
#
# COMPACT_ATOMS: atom_id res chain seq x y z
N MET A 1 4.90 -18.13 -11.22
CA MET A 1 3.96 -17.10 -10.74
C MET A 1 2.64 -17.77 -10.45
N GLY A 2 2.06 -17.48 -9.29
CA GLY A 2 0.68 -17.85 -9.00
C GLY A 2 -0.27 -17.21 -10.02
N ASN A 3 -1.46 -17.78 -10.18
CA ASN A 3 -2.51 -17.12 -10.94
C ASN A 3 -2.94 -15.85 -10.19
N PHE A 4 -3.27 -14.76 -10.90
CA PHE A 4 -3.76 -13.50 -10.31
C PHE A 4 -4.84 -13.71 -9.24
N ARG A 5 -5.77 -14.65 -9.49
CA ARG A 5 -6.81 -15.04 -8.51
C ARG A 5 -6.26 -15.61 -7.20
N GLN A 6 -5.14 -16.34 -7.26
CA GLN A 6 -4.48 -16.89 -6.07
C GLN A 6 -3.82 -15.79 -5.26
N HIS A 7 -3.15 -14.82 -5.91
CA HIS A 7 -2.55 -13.67 -5.21
C HIS A 7 -3.62 -12.82 -4.52
N VAL A 8 -4.71 -12.46 -5.23
CA VAL A 8 -5.83 -11.70 -4.64
C VAL A 8 -6.50 -12.49 -3.52
N GLY A 9 -6.76 -13.79 -3.72
CA GLY A 9 -7.41 -14.62 -2.71
C GLY A 9 -6.58 -14.78 -1.44
N PHE A 10 -5.27 -15.02 -1.58
CA PHE A 10 -4.36 -15.15 -0.46
C PHE A 10 -4.18 -13.82 0.28
N ALA A 11 -3.94 -12.73 -0.44
CA ALA A 11 -3.82 -11.40 0.16
C ALA A 11 -5.14 -10.95 0.82
N GLY A 12 -6.29 -11.29 0.24
CA GLY A 12 -7.61 -11.03 0.83
C GLY A 12 -7.84 -11.77 2.14
N PHE A 13 -7.55 -13.07 2.17
CA PHE A 13 -7.61 -13.86 3.41
C PHE A 13 -6.66 -13.29 4.48
N LEU A 14 -5.41 -13.00 4.11
CA LEU A 14 -4.42 -12.43 5.01
C LEU A 14 -4.85 -11.04 5.52
N GLY A 15 -5.50 -10.24 4.68
CA GLY A 15 -6.05 -8.93 5.05
C GLY A 15 -7.12 -9.02 6.12
N VAL A 16 -8.08 -9.95 5.97
CA VAL A 16 -9.11 -10.20 6.99
C VAL A 16 -8.48 -10.68 8.29
N PHE A 17 -7.52 -11.59 8.21
CA PHE A 17 -6.81 -12.11 9.39
C PHE A 17 -6.03 -11.00 10.11
N TYR A 18 -5.33 -10.15 9.36
CA TYR A 18 -4.61 -8.99 9.89
C TYR A 18 -5.55 -8.01 10.61
N ALA A 19 -6.66 -7.65 9.96
CA ALA A 19 -7.66 -6.76 10.54
C ALA A 19 -8.30 -7.33 11.81
N TRP A 20 -8.62 -8.63 11.80
CA TRP A 20 -9.15 -9.33 12.97
C TRP A 20 -8.14 -9.36 14.12
N GLY A 21 -6.87 -9.69 13.83
CA GLY A 21 -5.80 -9.68 14.83
C GLY A 21 -5.60 -8.29 15.45
N ALA A 22 -5.58 -7.24 14.63
CA ALA A 22 -5.48 -5.87 15.11
C ALA A 22 -6.71 -5.45 15.96
N ALA A 23 -7.91 -5.90 15.59
CA ALA A 23 -9.12 -5.68 16.38
C ALA A 23 -9.05 -6.35 17.75
N VAL A 24 -8.61 -7.62 17.81
CA VAL A 24 -8.55 -8.39 19.07
C VAL A 24 -7.41 -7.93 19.98
N VAL A 25 -6.22 -7.67 19.42
CA VAL A 25 -5.02 -7.35 20.21
C VAL A 25 -4.96 -5.87 20.59
N MET A 26 -5.34 -4.98 19.68
CA MET A 26 -5.17 -3.54 19.86
C MET A 26 -6.50 -2.80 20.07
N GLY A 27 -7.64 -3.47 19.90
CA GLY A 27 -8.95 -2.81 19.94
C GLY A 27 -9.23 -1.96 18.68
N LEU A 28 -8.63 -2.29 17.53
CA LEU A 28 -8.83 -1.55 16.29
C LEU A 28 -10.30 -1.55 15.87
N HIS A 29 -10.86 -0.35 15.66
CA HIS A 29 -12.22 -0.20 15.17
C HIS A 29 -12.37 -0.81 13.77
N TRP A 30 -13.51 -1.44 13.49
CA TRP A 30 -13.75 -2.21 12.27
C TRP A 30 -13.60 -1.40 10.97
N VAL A 31 -13.86 -0.09 11.01
CA VAL A 31 -13.66 0.81 9.85
C VAL A 31 -12.19 0.89 9.46
N TYR A 32 -11.28 1.05 10.42
CA TYR A 32 -9.84 1.00 10.13
C TYR A 32 -9.41 -0.41 9.75
N GLY A 33 -9.97 -1.43 10.40
CA GLY A 33 -9.71 -2.83 10.07
C GLY A 33 -10.09 -3.18 8.63
N SER A 34 -11.25 -2.73 8.13
CA SER A 34 -11.70 -3.01 6.77
C SER A 34 -10.84 -2.33 5.72
N VAL A 35 -10.41 -1.08 5.98
CA VAL A 35 -9.44 -0.37 5.12
C VAL A 35 -8.09 -1.08 5.13
N ALA A 36 -7.60 -1.52 6.29
CA ALA A 36 -6.36 -2.28 6.38
C ALA A 36 -6.43 -3.59 5.59
N ALA A 37 -7.53 -4.34 5.69
CA ALA A 37 -7.75 -5.57 4.91
C ALA A 37 -7.75 -5.31 3.39
N LEU A 38 -8.40 -4.21 2.97
CA LEU A 38 -8.39 -3.77 1.58
C LEU A 38 -6.96 -3.44 1.13
N LEU A 39 -6.19 -2.71 1.93
CA LEU A 39 -4.81 -2.35 1.63
C LEU A 39 -3.91 -3.59 1.50
N VAL A 40 -4.03 -4.60 2.38
CA VAL A 40 -3.31 -5.88 2.21
C VAL A 40 -3.65 -6.51 0.86
N THR A 41 -4.94 -6.55 0.51
CA THR A 41 -5.41 -7.18 -0.74
C THR A 41 -4.87 -6.46 -1.98
N VAL A 42 -4.97 -5.13 -2.01
CA VAL A 42 -4.51 -4.28 -3.11
C VAL A 42 -2.98 -4.31 -3.20
N ALA A 43 -2.28 -4.23 -2.07
CA ALA A 43 -0.83 -4.23 -2.02
C ALA A 43 -0.21 -5.56 -2.47
N GLY A 44 -0.93 -6.68 -2.32
CA GLY A 44 -0.55 -7.98 -2.87
C GLY A 44 -0.49 -8.05 -4.40
N LEU A 45 -0.86 -6.97 -5.10
CA LEU A 45 -0.72 -6.86 -6.56
C LEU A 45 0.39 -5.89 -6.98
N LEU A 46 1.02 -5.17 -6.04
CA LEU A 46 2.06 -4.19 -6.32
C LEU A 46 3.32 -4.77 -6.97
N PRO A 47 3.84 -5.95 -6.58
CA PRO A 47 5.06 -6.48 -7.21
C PRO A 47 4.90 -6.74 -8.71
N ASP A 48 3.68 -7.06 -9.15
CA ASP A 48 3.35 -7.36 -10.53
C ASP A 48 3.20 -6.12 -11.43
N LEU A 49 3.26 -4.90 -10.90
CA LEU A 49 3.07 -3.64 -11.65
C LEU A 49 3.95 -3.52 -12.91
N ASP A 50 5.14 -4.10 -12.86
CA ASP A 50 6.15 -4.11 -13.92
C ASP A 50 6.01 -5.32 -14.87
N SER A 51 5.04 -6.21 -14.65
CA SER A 51 4.84 -7.39 -15.50
C SER A 51 4.07 -7.03 -16.78
N ASP A 52 4.38 -7.73 -17.88
CA ASP A 52 3.78 -7.54 -19.21
C ASP A 52 2.32 -8.04 -19.32
N SER A 53 1.70 -8.48 -18.21
CA SER A 53 0.33 -8.99 -18.17
C SER A 53 -0.68 -7.86 -18.42
N SER A 54 -1.09 -7.70 -19.67
CA SER A 54 -1.70 -6.43 -20.11
C SER A 54 -3.13 -6.19 -19.63
N VAL A 55 -3.93 -7.20 -19.30
CA VAL A 55 -5.38 -7.02 -19.05
C VAL A 55 -5.67 -6.74 -17.57
N GLN A 56 -5.16 -7.56 -16.66
CA GLN A 56 -5.47 -7.47 -15.23
C GLN A 56 -4.77 -6.27 -14.58
N LEU A 57 -3.56 -5.95 -15.04
CA LEU A 57 -2.81 -4.78 -14.56
C LEU A 57 -3.35 -3.43 -15.05
N ARG A 58 -4.07 -3.38 -16.17
CA ARG A 58 -4.78 -2.14 -16.57
C ARG A 58 -5.87 -1.75 -15.59
N GLY A 59 -6.56 -2.73 -15.00
CA GLY A 59 -7.53 -2.49 -13.93
C GLY A 59 -6.83 -1.99 -12.66
N PHE A 60 -5.71 -2.61 -12.30
CA PHE A 60 -4.96 -2.28 -11.10
C PHE A 60 -4.31 -0.88 -11.15
N SER A 61 -3.69 -0.47 -12.27
CA SER A 61 -3.16 0.89 -12.41
C SER A 61 -4.27 1.95 -12.39
N GLY A 62 -5.47 1.60 -12.88
CA GLY A 62 -6.66 2.42 -12.74
C GLY A 62 -7.07 2.61 -11.27
N LEU A 63 -7.07 1.53 -10.48
CA LEU A 63 -7.36 1.60 -9.04
C LEU A 63 -6.33 2.47 -8.30
N LEU A 64 -5.03 2.26 -8.55
CA LEU A 64 -3.98 3.12 -7.98
C LEU A 64 -4.15 4.58 -8.40
N GLY A 65 -4.58 4.83 -9.63
CA GLY A 65 -4.89 6.18 -10.09
C GLY A 65 -6.04 6.83 -9.33
N VAL A 66 -7.10 6.07 -9.01
CA VAL A 66 -8.20 6.57 -8.16
C VAL A 66 -7.68 6.89 -6.76
N LEU A 67 -6.91 5.99 -6.15
CA LEU A 67 -6.33 6.22 -4.82
C LEU A 67 -5.42 7.44 -4.79
N ALA A 68 -4.60 7.65 -5.83
CA ALA A 68 -3.74 8.81 -5.94
C ALA A 68 -4.52 10.11 -6.17
N ALA A 69 -5.63 10.07 -6.91
CA ALA A 69 -6.51 11.22 -7.08
C ALA A 69 -7.19 11.62 -5.77
N VAL A 70 -7.68 10.63 -5.00
CA VAL A 70 -8.27 10.87 -3.68
C VAL A 70 -7.24 11.41 -2.69
N ALA A 71 -6.02 10.85 -2.68
CA ALA A 71 -4.95 11.32 -1.80
C ALA A 71 -4.56 12.78 -2.10
N VAL A 72 -4.40 13.15 -3.38
CA VAL A 72 -4.11 14.53 -3.78
C VAL A 72 -5.27 15.46 -3.43
N TRP A 73 -6.51 15.00 -3.58
CA TRP A 73 -7.67 15.79 -3.18
C TRP A 73 -7.64 16.09 -1.68
N GLN A 74 -7.40 15.08 -0.84
CA GLN A 74 -7.34 15.24 0.62
C GLN A 74 -6.18 16.15 1.04
N ASP A 75 -5.00 15.99 0.44
CA ASP A 75 -3.83 16.83 0.76
C ASP A 75 -4.07 18.32 0.46
N LEU A 76 -4.82 18.63 -0.60
CA LEU A 76 -5.23 20.00 -0.92
C LEU A 76 -6.27 20.54 0.07
N ASP A 77 -7.23 19.71 0.50
CA ASP A 77 -8.28 20.09 1.45
C ASP A 77 -7.73 20.33 2.87
N ASP A 78 -6.74 19.52 3.27
CA ASP A 78 -6.02 19.66 4.55
C ASP A 78 -4.98 20.80 4.52
N SER A 79 -4.72 21.40 3.35
CA SER A 79 -3.74 22.48 3.22
C SER A 79 -4.24 23.78 3.86
N SER A 80 -3.33 24.61 4.37
CA SER A 80 -3.69 25.93 4.91
C SER A 80 -4.11 26.95 3.84
N ILE A 81 -4.12 26.55 2.57
CA ILE A 81 -4.40 27.39 1.41
C ILE A 81 -5.78 27.02 0.89
N ILE A 82 -6.67 28.00 0.76
CA ILE A 82 -7.99 27.77 0.15
C ILE A 82 -7.79 27.64 -1.37
N VAL A 83 -7.86 26.41 -1.86
CA VAL A 83 -7.73 26.10 -3.28
C VAL A 83 -9.13 26.04 -3.92
N PRO A 84 -9.40 26.69 -5.07
CA PRO A 84 -10.70 26.60 -5.73
C PRO A 84 -11.02 25.17 -6.20
N PHE A 85 -12.30 24.85 -6.33
CA PHE A 85 -12.78 23.52 -6.75
C PHE A 85 -12.18 23.07 -8.08
N GLU A 86 -12.04 23.99 -9.03
CA GLU A 86 -11.50 23.71 -10.37
C GLU A 86 -10.06 23.21 -10.29
N LEU A 87 -9.24 23.77 -9.39
CA LEU A 87 -7.87 23.31 -9.19
C LEU A 87 -7.80 21.96 -8.47
N HIS A 88 -8.68 21.69 -7.51
CA HIS A 88 -8.83 20.36 -6.92
C HIS A 88 -9.17 19.31 -7.98
N LEU A 89 -10.14 19.62 -8.84
CA LEU A 89 -10.56 18.75 -9.93
C LEU A 89 -9.42 18.48 -10.91
N TRP A 90 -8.70 19.51 -11.34
CA TRP A 90 -7.55 19.35 -12.22
C TRP A 90 -6.42 18.54 -11.57
N ALA A 91 -6.11 18.79 -10.30
CA ALA A 91 -5.09 18.04 -9.56
C ALA A 91 -5.44 16.55 -9.46
N ALA A 92 -6.69 16.22 -9.14
CA ALA A 92 -7.17 14.84 -9.10
C ALA A 92 -7.12 14.15 -10.48
N ILE A 93 -7.56 14.83 -11.55
CA ILE A 93 -7.52 14.30 -12.92
C ILE A 93 -6.07 14.05 -13.35
N VAL A 94 -5.17 15.01 -13.12
CA VAL A 94 -3.76 14.88 -13.49
C VAL A 94 -3.09 13.74 -12.71
N SER A 95 -3.32 13.66 -11.40
CA SER A 95 -2.81 12.57 -10.56
C SER A 95 -3.26 11.20 -11.08
N TYR A 96 -4.56 11.05 -11.36
CA TYR A 96 -5.12 9.82 -11.93
C TYR A 96 -4.47 9.46 -13.26
N VAL A 97 -4.35 10.41 -14.20
CA VAL A 97 -3.77 10.15 -15.53
C VAL A 97 -2.30 9.76 -15.42
N LEU A 98 -1.52 10.46 -14.59
CA LEU A 98 -0.11 10.16 -14.35
C LEU A 98 0.06 8.73 -13.80
N VAL A 99 -0.71 8.36 -12.78
CA VAL A 99 -0.58 7.04 -12.17
C VAL A 99 -1.12 5.94 -13.09
N ARG A 100 -2.28 6.13 -13.70
CA ARG A 100 -2.92 5.12 -14.56
C ARG A 100 -2.10 4.80 -15.80
N HIS A 101 -1.51 5.81 -16.44
CA HIS A 101 -0.87 5.68 -17.74
C HIS A 101 0.67 5.71 -17.70
N PHE A 102 1.28 6.39 -16.74
CA PHE A 102 2.74 6.61 -16.72
C PHE A 102 3.48 5.85 -15.63
N LEU A 103 2.84 5.47 -14.51
CA LEU A 103 3.51 4.77 -13.39
C LEU A 103 4.30 3.54 -13.86
N ARG A 104 3.69 2.68 -14.67
CA ARG A 104 4.33 1.46 -15.18
C ARG A 104 5.55 1.77 -16.04
N ARG A 105 5.46 2.81 -16.86
CA ARG A 105 6.56 3.21 -17.73
C ARG A 105 7.75 3.71 -16.91
N SER A 106 7.47 4.53 -15.88
CA SER A 106 8.50 5.01 -14.95
C SER A 106 9.15 3.85 -14.18
N LEU A 107 8.35 2.90 -13.68
CA LEU A 107 8.86 1.71 -13.00
C LEU A 107 9.76 0.87 -13.93
N ALA A 108 9.34 0.65 -15.18
CA ALA A 108 10.13 -0.10 -16.16
C ALA A 108 11.49 0.57 -16.49
N TYR A 109 11.57 1.91 -16.47
CA TYR A 109 12.83 2.63 -16.65
C TYR A 109 13.73 2.58 -15.40
N LEU A 110 13.14 2.65 -14.21
CA LEU A 110 13.89 2.68 -12.94
C LEU A 110 14.36 1.28 -12.51
N THR A 111 13.64 0.24 -12.91
CA THR A 111 13.99 -1.14 -12.58
C THR A 111 14.32 -1.93 -13.83
N VAL A 112 15.60 -2.26 -14.01
CA VAL A 112 16.04 -3.18 -15.07
C VAL A 112 15.31 -4.52 -14.87
N HIS A 113 14.39 -4.82 -15.79
CA HIS A 113 13.48 -5.98 -15.89
C HIS A 113 13.37 -6.88 -14.64
N ARG A 114 12.26 -6.75 -13.89
CA ARG A 114 11.87 -7.59 -12.74
C ARG A 114 12.87 -7.62 -11.57
N GLY A 115 13.93 -6.82 -11.64
CA GLY A 115 15.08 -6.88 -10.76
C GLY A 115 14.79 -6.39 -9.36
N MET A 116 14.39 -5.13 -9.19
CA MET A 116 14.16 -4.56 -7.86
C MET A 116 12.68 -4.50 -7.47
N ASN A 117 11.72 -4.40 -8.41
CA ASN A 117 10.29 -4.31 -8.08
C ASN A 117 9.71 -5.54 -7.36
N HIS A 118 10.46 -6.63 -7.26
CA HIS A 118 10.12 -7.83 -6.52
C HIS A 118 11.17 -8.08 -5.43
N SER A 119 11.36 -7.10 -4.53
CA SER A 119 12.40 -7.10 -3.50
C SER A 119 11.87 -6.58 -2.15
N ILE A 120 12.56 -6.93 -1.06
CA ILE A 120 12.22 -6.44 0.29
C ILE A 120 12.37 -4.91 0.39
N PRO A 121 13.42 -4.27 -0.16
CA PRO A 121 13.51 -2.81 -0.19
C PRO A 121 12.29 -2.14 -0.82
N THR A 122 11.73 -2.72 -1.89
CA THR A 122 10.52 -2.19 -2.54
C THR A 122 9.28 -2.33 -1.65
N ALA A 123 9.16 -3.40 -0.86
CA ALA A 123 8.11 -3.50 0.15
C ALA A 123 8.22 -2.36 1.17
N GLY A 124 9.45 -2.06 1.62
CA GLY A 124 9.74 -0.93 2.51
C GLY A 124 9.37 0.43 1.91
N ILE A 125 9.64 0.65 0.63
CA ILE A 125 9.25 1.87 -0.10
C ILE A 125 7.73 2.04 -0.10
N TRP A 126 6.98 0.99 -0.48
CA TRP A 126 5.51 1.05 -0.50
C TRP A 126 4.93 1.24 0.91
N GLY A 127 5.52 0.61 1.92
CA GLY A 127 5.17 0.84 3.32
C GLY A 127 5.42 2.27 3.78
N ALA A 128 6.57 2.86 3.43
CA ALA A 128 6.89 4.23 3.76
C ALA A 128 5.97 5.23 3.04
N ILE A 129 5.65 5.00 1.77
CA ILE A 129 4.65 5.79 1.01
C ILE A 129 3.29 5.71 1.71
N ALA A 130 2.85 4.50 2.09
CA ALA A 130 1.59 4.32 2.81
C ALA A 130 1.58 5.01 4.17
N TYR A 131 2.67 4.95 4.93
CA TYR A 131 2.80 5.68 6.20
C TYR A 131 2.73 7.19 5.99
N LEU A 132 3.48 7.72 5.02
CA LEU A 132 3.57 9.17 4.77
C LEU A 132 2.27 9.73 4.19
N GLY A 133 1.59 8.98 3.32
CA GLY A 133 0.39 9.43 2.61
C GLY A 133 -0.95 9.05 3.25
N TYR A 134 -0.98 8.28 4.34
CA TYR A 134 -2.26 7.95 5.00
C TYR A 134 -2.77 9.15 5.83
N PRO A 135 -3.98 9.68 5.54
CA PRO A 135 -4.49 10.90 6.14
C PRO A 135 -5.05 10.63 7.55
N SER A 136 -4.16 10.53 8.53
CA SER A 136 -4.54 10.36 9.93
C SER A 136 -3.51 10.98 10.87
N ASP A 137 -4.00 11.75 11.84
CA ASP A 137 -3.15 12.28 12.91
C ASP A 137 -2.62 11.18 13.84
N SER A 138 -3.28 10.02 13.87
CA SER A 138 -2.87 8.90 14.70
C SER A 138 -1.68 8.17 14.09
N HIS A 139 -0.52 8.30 14.73
CA HIS A 139 0.69 7.56 14.37
C HIS A 139 0.48 6.04 14.30
N LEU A 140 -0.26 5.47 15.26
CA LEU A 140 -0.58 4.03 15.29
C LEU A 140 -1.41 3.60 14.08
N ILE A 141 -2.37 4.41 13.64
CA ILE A 141 -3.16 4.11 12.44
C ILE A 141 -2.26 4.15 11.21
N ARG A 142 -1.43 5.18 11.05
CA ARG A 142 -0.48 5.26 9.93
C ARG A 142 0.46 4.05 9.88
N LEU A 143 0.97 3.60 11.02
CA LEU A 143 1.77 2.37 11.13
C LEU A 143 0.98 1.13 10.72
N LEU A 144 -0.24 0.97 11.21
CA LEU A 144 -1.09 -0.18 10.88
C LEU A 144 -1.37 -0.27 9.38
N MET A 145 -1.58 0.86 8.71
CA MET A 145 -1.82 0.92 7.26
C MET A 145 -0.53 0.66 6.47
N ALA A 146 0.61 1.16 6.94
CA ALA A 146 1.91 0.88 6.35
C ALA A 146 2.28 -0.61 6.45
N VAL A 147 2.07 -1.22 7.62
CA VAL A 147 2.25 -2.66 7.83
C VAL A 147 1.28 -3.47 6.97
N ALA A 148 0.03 -3.04 6.81
CA ALA A 148 -0.91 -3.69 5.90
C ALA A 148 -0.38 -3.72 4.46
N VAL A 149 0.16 -2.61 3.96
CA VAL A 149 0.73 -2.54 2.61
C VAL A 149 1.97 -3.43 2.48
N ILE A 150 2.89 -3.39 3.45
CA ILE A 150 4.07 -4.28 3.46
C ILE A 150 3.64 -5.74 3.49
N LEU A 151 2.68 -6.09 4.33
CA LEU A 151 2.18 -7.46 4.48
C LEU A 151 1.55 -7.97 3.17
N GLY A 152 0.74 -7.13 2.52
CA GLY A 152 0.19 -7.43 1.20
C GLY A 152 1.29 -7.69 0.18
N PHE A 153 2.26 -6.79 0.05
CA PHE A 153 3.40 -6.95 -0.84
C PHE A 153 4.19 -8.24 -0.57
N LEU A 154 4.53 -8.49 0.70
CA LEU A 154 5.27 -9.70 1.11
C LEU A 154 4.47 -10.98 0.87
N SER A 155 3.14 -10.94 1.00
CA SER A 155 2.28 -12.10 0.71
C SER A 155 2.41 -12.55 -0.74
N HIS A 156 2.57 -11.61 -1.67
CA HIS A 156 2.80 -11.90 -3.07
C HIS A 156 4.16 -12.59 -3.28
N LEU A 157 5.23 -12.01 -2.70
CA LEU A 157 6.58 -12.57 -2.75
C LEU A 157 6.61 -14.01 -2.19
N ALA A 158 5.93 -14.24 -1.06
CA ALA A 158 5.85 -15.54 -0.41
C ALA A 158 5.08 -16.55 -1.26
N LEU A 159 3.96 -16.15 -1.87
CA LEU A 159 3.17 -17.03 -2.73
C LEU A 159 3.94 -17.42 -4.00
N ASP A 160 4.68 -16.49 -4.58
CA ASP A 160 5.53 -16.76 -5.75
C ASP A 160 6.65 -17.76 -5.43
N GLU A 161 7.22 -17.68 -4.23
CA GLU A 161 8.21 -18.64 -3.73
C GLU A 161 7.58 -20.00 -3.44
N TRP A 162 6.42 -20.04 -2.79
CA TRP A 162 5.70 -21.29 -2.46
C TRP A 162 5.26 -22.05 -3.72
N CYS A 163 4.65 -21.36 -4.69
CA CYS A 163 4.25 -21.97 -5.96
C CYS A 163 5.45 -22.41 -6.81
N SER A 164 6.63 -21.79 -6.63
CA SER A 164 7.88 -22.24 -7.25
C SER A 164 8.34 -23.60 -6.70
N VAL A 165 8.02 -23.94 -5.45
CA VAL A 165 8.28 -25.26 -4.86
C VAL A 165 7.25 -26.30 -5.29
N ASP A 166 5.97 -25.93 -5.30
CA ASP A 166 4.86 -26.87 -5.54
C ASP A 166 4.77 -27.33 -7.02
N LEU A 167 5.03 -26.44 -7.97
CA LEU A 167 5.19 -26.80 -9.40
C LEU A 167 6.45 -27.63 -9.68
N ALA A 168 7.35 -27.73 -8.69
CA ALA A 168 8.70 -28.26 -8.79
C ALA A 168 8.91 -29.55 -7.97
N GLY A 169 7.84 -30.25 -7.56
CA GLY A 169 7.91 -31.58 -6.94
C GLY A 169 8.63 -32.67 -7.78
N ARG A 170 9.17 -32.33 -8.96
CA ARG A 170 10.10 -33.18 -9.74
C ARG A 170 11.51 -32.60 -9.96
N ARG A 171 11.84 -31.37 -9.53
CA ARG A 171 13.18 -30.76 -9.56
C ARG A 171 13.17 -29.40 -8.86
N VAL A 172 13.93 -29.23 -7.77
CA VAL A 172 14.20 -27.92 -7.14
C VAL A 172 14.70 -26.95 -8.21
N ASN A 173 13.91 -25.94 -8.55
CA ASN A 173 14.34 -24.92 -9.50
C ASN A 173 15.38 -24.01 -8.85
N ARG A 174 16.41 -23.64 -9.61
CA ARG A 174 17.53 -22.76 -9.21
C ARG A 174 17.12 -21.35 -8.73
N ALA A 175 15.83 -21.01 -8.79
CA ALA A 175 15.28 -19.71 -8.41
C ALA A 175 14.75 -19.67 -6.96
N PHE A 176 14.84 -20.79 -6.22
CA PHE A 176 14.45 -20.83 -4.80
C PHE A 176 15.26 -19.81 -3.99
N GLY A 177 14.59 -18.86 -3.33
CA GLY A 177 15.22 -17.78 -2.55
C GLY A 177 15.52 -16.50 -3.31
N THR A 178 15.02 -16.33 -4.54
CA THR A 178 15.19 -15.08 -5.31
C THR A 178 14.06 -14.06 -5.11
N ALA A 179 12.91 -14.47 -4.56
CA ALA A 179 11.78 -13.59 -4.31
C ALA A 179 12.04 -12.59 -3.17
N LEU A 180 12.80 -12.98 -2.15
CA LEU A 180 13.21 -12.17 -1.00
C LEU A 180 14.58 -11.51 -1.20
N LYS A 181 14.91 -11.15 -2.45
CA LYS A 181 16.19 -10.52 -2.77
C LYS A 181 16.29 -9.12 -2.16
N PHE A 182 17.50 -8.77 -1.75
CA PHE A 182 17.88 -7.42 -1.31
C PHE A 182 18.54 -6.61 -2.44
N GLY A 183 18.85 -7.21 -3.59
CA GLY A 183 19.51 -6.52 -4.70
C GLY A 183 19.23 -7.16 -6.05
N SER A 184 19.54 -6.44 -7.12
CA SER A 184 19.44 -6.93 -8.50
C SER A 184 20.81 -6.95 -9.19
N LYS A 185 20.89 -7.60 -10.35
CA LYS A 185 22.10 -7.58 -11.20
C LYS A 185 22.46 -6.18 -11.70
N SER A 186 21.50 -5.25 -11.70
CA SER A 186 21.76 -3.85 -12.03
C SER A 186 22.12 -3.08 -10.76
N VAL A 187 23.38 -2.66 -10.68
CA VAL A 187 23.88 -1.80 -9.59
C VAL A 187 23.11 -0.49 -9.57
N GLY A 188 22.84 0.11 -10.74
CA GLY A 188 22.08 1.36 -10.84
C GLY A 188 20.66 1.26 -10.30
N ALA A 189 19.91 0.23 -10.70
CA ALA A 189 18.54 0.03 -10.18
C ALA A 189 18.53 -0.24 -8.67
N THR A 190 19.51 -1.02 -8.19
CA THR A 190 19.68 -1.29 -6.76
C THR A 190 19.98 0.00 -5.99
N MET A 191 20.92 0.81 -6.47
CA MET A 191 21.29 2.09 -5.85
C MET A 191 20.10 3.05 -5.81
N VAL A 192 19.38 3.23 -6.91
CA VAL A 192 18.18 4.10 -6.95
C VAL A 192 17.12 3.63 -5.96
N THR A 193 16.88 2.31 -5.87
CA THR A 193 15.90 1.76 -4.92
C THR A 193 16.30 2.06 -3.48
N TYR A 194 17.57 1.85 -3.11
CA TYR A 194 18.05 2.14 -1.76
C TYR A 194 18.12 3.62 -1.45
N LEU A 195 18.46 4.48 -2.42
CA LEU A 195 18.43 5.93 -2.25
C LEU A 195 17.00 6.43 -2.01
N LEU A 196 16.03 5.92 -2.79
CA LEU A 196 14.62 6.24 -2.59
C LEU A 196 14.13 5.75 -1.23
N LEU A 197 14.47 4.51 -0.86
CA LEU A 197 14.13 3.97 0.46
C LEU A 197 14.74 4.82 1.57
N ALA A 198 16.02 5.18 1.47
CA ALA A 198 16.70 6.00 2.46
C ALA A 198 16.07 7.39 2.59
N LEU A 199 15.72 8.03 1.48
CA LEU A 199 15.02 9.31 1.46
C LEU A 199 13.66 9.22 2.15
N LEU A 200 12.87 8.19 1.82
CA LEU A 200 11.56 7.97 2.43
C LEU A 200 11.69 7.64 3.92
N CYS A 201 12.65 6.80 4.32
CA CYS A 201 12.93 6.52 5.72
C CYS A 201 13.34 7.79 6.48
N TRP A 202 14.20 8.63 5.89
CA TRP A 202 14.54 9.92 6.48
C TRP A 202 13.28 10.78 6.68
N TRP A 203 12.39 10.85 5.70
CA TRP A 203 11.15 11.60 5.83
C TRP A 203 10.22 11.01 6.89
N VAL A 204 10.08 9.68 6.95
CA VAL A 204 9.35 8.98 8.03
C VAL A 204 9.92 9.36 9.40
N THR A 205 11.25 9.39 9.55
CA THR A 205 11.88 9.79 10.82
C THR A 205 11.67 11.27 11.14
N ALA A 206 11.60 12.14 10.14
CA ALA A 206 11.36 13.57 10.33
C ALA A 206 9.95 13.87 10.85
N VAL A 207 8.96 13.02 10.52
CA VAL A 207 7.58 13.13 11.01
C VAL A 207 7.27 12.12 12.14
N TRP A 208 8.28 11.47 12.69
CA TRP A 208 8.12 10.47 13.74
C TRP A 208 7.88 11.16 15.09
N PRO A 209 6.80 10.81 15.82
CA PRO A 209 6.51 11.43 17.11
C PRO A 209 7.50 10.99 18.20
N ALA A 210 7.76 11.85 19.18
CA ALA A 210 8.65 11.55 20.30
C ALA A 210 8.16 10.36 21.15
N ASP A 211 6.84 10.24 21.31
CA ASP A 211 6.19 9.17 22.06
C ASP A 211 5.29 8.31 21.16
N PRO A 212 5.86 7.44 20.30
CA PRO A 212 5.13 6.76 19.21
C PRO A 212 4.08 5.75 19.68
N LEU A 213 4.27 5.17 20.86
CA LEU A 213 3.30 4.24 21.44
C LEU A 213 2.37 4.92 22.44
N SER A 214 2.54 6.23 22.67
CA SER A 214 1.60 6.99 23.47
C SER A 214 0.39 7.34 22.62
N GLY A 215 -0.80 6.97 23.11
CA GLY A 215 -2.05 7.21 22.40
C GLY A 215 -2.91 5.96 22.35
N ARG A 216 -4.23 6.18 22.38
CA ARG A 216 -5.21 5.13 22.11
C ARG A 216 -5.54 5.15 20.63
N LEU A 217 -5.88 4.00 20.08
CA LEU A 217 -6.44 3.96 18.73
C LEU A 217 -7.71 4.81 18.72
N PRO A 218 -7.83 5.78 17.79
CA PRO A 218 -9.02 6.59 17.71
C PRO A 218 -10.22 5.72 17.33
N THR A 219 -11.40 6.12 17.77
CA THR A 219 -12.66 5.67 17.18
C THR A 219 -13.05 6.67 16.11
N PRO A 220 -13.40 6.24 14.89
CA PRO A 220 -13.84 7.15 13.86
C PRO A 220 -15.12 7.86 14.33
N VAL A 221 -15.12 9.20 14.24
CA VAL A 221 -16.28 10.01 14.62
C VAL A 221 -17.20 10.10 13.41
N ILE A 222 -18.40 9.56 13.52
CA ILE A 222 -19.46 9.76 12.54
C ILE A 222 -20.11 11.10 12.89
N ARG A 223 -19.87 12.14 12.08
CA ARG A 223 -20.59 13.42 12.24
C ARG A 223 -21.85 13.37 11.40
N TRP A 224 -22.99 13.46 12.07
CA TRP A 224 -24.28 13.68 11.41
C TRP A 224 -24.43 15.16 11.04
N PRO A 225 -25.20 15.49 9.99
CA PRO A 225 -25.55 16.88 9.68
C PRO A 225 -26.19 17.57 10.88
N ASP A 226 -25.98 18.88 11.02
CA ASP A 226 -26.58 19.67 12.10
C ASP A 226 -28.11 19.48 12.13
N GLY A 227 -28.64 19.07 13.28
CA GLY A 227 -30.05 18.78 13.49
C GLY A 227 -30.46 17.31 13.33
N VAL A 228 -29.52 16.41 13.03
CA VAL A 228 -29.75 14.95 13.03
C VAL A 228 -29.11 14.35 14.29
N GLU A 229 -29.94 13.87 15.21
CA GLU A 229 -29.48 13.17 16.42
C GLU A 229 -28.80 11.83 16.05
N ASP A 230 -27.74 11.47 16.79
CA ASP A 230 -27.07 10.19 16.57
C ASP A 230 -28.06 9.06 16.88
N PRO A 231 -28.30 8.11 15.95
CA PRO A 231 -29.13 6.94 16.22
C PRO A 231 -28.69 6.15 17.47
N ALA A 232 -27.42 6.26 17.87
CA ALA A 232 -26.92 5.66 19.11
C ALA A 232 -27.44 6.34 20.40
N ASP A 233 -27.87 7.60 20.31
CA ASP A 233 -28.40 8.39 21.43
C ASP A 233 -29.93 8.25 21.56
N LEU A 234 -30.63 7.88 20.48
CA LEU A 234 -32.08 7.63 20.47
C LEU A 234 -32.53 6.37 21.24
N GLY A 235 -31.58 5.55 21.70
CA GLY A 235 -31.83 4.28 22.40
C GLY A 235 -31.42 4.26 23.87
N ARG A 236 -31.05 5.40 24.48
CA ARG A 236 -30.70 5.51 25.91
C ARG A 236 -31.77 6.23 26.73
#